data_AF-A0A7S2BM85-F1
#
_entry.id   AF-A0A7S2BM85-F1
#
_cell.length_a   1.000
_cell.length_b   1.000
_cell.length_c   1.000
_cell.angle_alpha   90.00
_cell.angle_beta   90.00
_cell.angle_gamma   90.00
#
_symmetry.space_group_name_H-M   'P 1'
#
loop_
_entity.id
_entity.type
_entity.pdbx_description
1 polymer ?
#
loop_
_entity_poly.entity_id
_entity_poly.type
_entity_poly.pdbx_seq_one_letter_code
_entity_poly.pdbx_strand_id
1 'polypeptide(L)'
;GAEKTPAFIASHPRMESLHGAFLNRYQRANSDIQKEIGYPPPDTTEDAIKYMNVASNYVSNRYDCLGLTLEMPFKDTVNNSDPLKGFGPGRAKRLGRTVLEPLVEMHPYLRATGEFWKDFGCED
;
A
#
# COMPACT_ATOMS: atom_id res chain seq x y z
N GLY A 1 -1.50 6.50 5.19
CA GLY A 1 -1.31 5.04 5.27
C GLY A 1 -1.84 4.42 4.00
N ALA A 2 -1.46 3.18 3.68
CA ALA A 2 -2.15 2.41 2.66
C ALA A 2 -2.99 1.32 3.33
N GLU A 3 -4.25 1.20 2.94
CA GLU A 3 -5.16 0.19 3.48
C GLU A 3 -4.66 -1.24 3.18
N LYS A 4 -4.82 -2.15 4.14
CA LYS A 4 -4.67 -3.59 3.90
C LYS A 4 -5.88 -4.06 3.12
N THR A 5 -5.76 -4.23 1.81
CA THR A 5 -6.82 -4.68 0.91
C THR A 5 -7.45 -5.99 1.40
N PRO A 6 -8.74 -6.00 1.81
CA PRO A 6 -9.50 -7.19 2.24
C PRO A 6 -9.38 -8.44 1.36
N ALA A 7 -9.20 -8.26 0.06
CA ALA A 7 -9.35 -9.34 -0.93
C ALA A 7 -8.16 -10.33 -0.98
N PHE A 8 -7.15 -10.19 -0.11
CA PHE A 8 -6.21 -11.28 0.12
C PHE A 8 -6.90 -12.36 0.95
N ILE A 9 -7.67 -13.21 0.27
CA ILE A 9 -7.75 -14.60 0.71
C ILE A 9 -6.29 -15.00 0.95
N ALA A 10 -6.00 -15.59 2.11
CA ALA A 10 -4.66 -15.93 2.61
C ALA A 10 -3.86 -16.92 1.72
N SER A 11 -4.16 -16.97 0.43
CA SER A 11 -3.74 -17.93 -0.58
C SER A 11 -3.04 -17.30 -1.79
N HIS A 12 -2.75 -15.98 -1.81
CA HIS A 12 -1.95 -15.39 -2.89
C HIS A 12 -0.62 -14.76 -2.39
N PRO A 13 0.42 -15.57 -2.10
CA PRO A 13 1.74 -15.10 -1.66
C PRO A 13 2.31 -13.96 -2.52
N ARG A 14 2.10 -14.03 -3.84
CA ARG A 14 2.44 -12.97 -4.78
C ARG A 14 1.89 -11.59 -4.38
N MET A 15 0.60 -11.50 -4.06
CA MET A 15 -0.04 -10.22 -3.77
C MET A 15 0.41 -9.65 -2.43
N GLU A 16 0.50 -10.50 -1.41
CA GLU A 16 0.98 -10.10 -0.09
C GLU A 16 2.41 -9.55 -0.16
N SER A 17 3.29 -10.25 -0.87
CA SER A 17 4.67 -9.80 -1.08
C SER A 17 4.76 -8.53 -1.93
N LEU A 18 3.93 -8.37 -2.97
CA LEU A 18 3.89 -7.13 -3.75
C LEU A 18 3.39 -5.94 -2.90
N HIS A 19 2.40 -6.16 -2.03
CA HIS A 19 1.90 -5.15 -1.10
C HIS A 19 2.98 -4.72 -0.09
N GLY A 20 3.63 -5.69 0.56
CA GLY A 20 4.74 -5.45 1.48
C GLY A 20 5.85 -4.63 0.82
N ALA A 21 6.33 -5.11 -0.33
CA ALA A 21 7.46 -4.52 -1.02
C ALA A 21 7.16 -3.11 -1.51
N PHE A 22 5.97 -2.88 -2.06
CA PHE A 22 5.56 -1.54 -2.45
C PHE A 22 5.54 -0.58 -1.24
N LEU A 23 4.99 -1.02 -0.10
CA LEU A 23 4.91 -0.18 1.09
C LEU A 23 6.26 0.12 1.72
N ASN A 24 7.13 -0.87 1.86
CA ASN A 24 8.46 -0.66 2.40
C ASN A 24 9.28 0.29 1.52
N ARG A 25 9.22 0.12 0.19
CA ARG A 25 9.87 1.03 -0.77
C ARG A 25 9.26 2.44 -0.71
N TYR A 26 7.94 2.56 -0.54
CA TYR A 26 7.30 3.87 -0.44
C TYR A 26 7.63 4.59 0.89
N GLN A 27 7.74 3.86 1.99
CA GLN A 27 8.23 4.39 3.27
C GLN A 27 9.67 4.90 3.16
N ARG A 28 10.53 4.17 2.42
CA ARG A 28 11.90 4.63 2.13
C ARG A 28 11.92 5.92 1.30
N ALA A 29 11.04 6.03 0.31
CA ALA A 29 10.95 7.21 -0.56
C ALA A 29 10.31 8.43 0.13
N ASN A 30 9.44 8.22 1.14
CA ASN A 30 8.72 9.29 1.80
C ASN A 30 8.41 9.00 3.27
N SER A 31 8.96 9.83 4.16
CA SER A 31 8.77 9.76 5.62
C SER A 31 7.34 10.03 6.10
N ASP A 32 6.46 10.56 5.25
CA ASP A 32 5.04 10.74 5.55
C ASP A 32 4.24 9.42 5.44
N ILE A 33 4.81 8.40 4.78
CA ILE A 33 4.20 7.06 4.66
C ILE A 33 4.56 6.20 5.87
N GLN A 34 3.56 5.47 6.37
CA GLN A 34 3.72 4.50 7.46
C GLN A 34 2.71 3.34 7.33
N LYS A 35 3.00 2.23 8.02
CA LYS A 35 2.19 0.98 8.02
C LYS A 35 1.62 0.57 9.38
N GLU A 36 1.97 1.29 10.45
CA GLU A 36 1.57 0.97 11.84
C GLU A 36 0.13 1.38 12.17
N ILE A 37 -0.30 2.56 11.69
CA ILE A 37 -1.61 3.13 11.99
C ILE A 37 -2.46 3.13 10.71
N GLY A 38 -3.54 2.35 10.70
CA GLY A 38 -4.46 2.25 9.57
C GLY A 38 -5.73 1.51 9.94
N TYR A 39 -6.59 1.29 8.95
CA TYR A 39 -7.77 0.47 9.13
C TYR A 39 -7.37 -1.00 9.35
N PRO A 40 -7.96 -1.69 10.34
CA PRO A 40 -7.72 -3.11 10.52
C PRO A 40 -8.26 -3.88 9.30
N PRO A 41 -7.59 -4.99 8.91
CA PRO A 41 -8.16 -5.89 7.92
C PRO A 41 -9.44 -6.53 8.46
N PRO A 42 -10.34 -7.04 7.60
CA PRO A 42 -11.50 -7.82 8.04
C PRO A 42 -11.05 -9.08 8.79
N ASP A 43 -11.83 -9.49 9.79
CA ASP A 43 -11.51 -10.65 10.63
C ASP A 43 -11.69 -11.99 9.89
N THR A 44 -12.55 -12.02 8.87
CA THR A 44 -12.92 -13.24 8.12
C THR A 44 -12.99 -13.00 6.61
N THR A 45 -12.89 -14.07 5.83
CA THR A 45 -13.09 -14.02 4.37
C THR A 45 -14.51 -13.59 4.02
N GLU A 46 -15.50 -14.05 4.79
CA GLU A 46 -16.91 -13.68 4.62
C GLU A 46 -17.13 -12.18 4.83
N ASP A 47 -16.45 -11.57 5.80
CA ASP A 47 -16.49 -10.12 6.00
C ASP A 47 -15.73 -9.37 4.91
N ALA A 48 -14.61 -9.91 4.42
CA ALA A 48 -13.84 -9.31 3.33
C ALA A 48 -14.69 -9.14 2.05
N ILE A 49 -15.54 -10.13 1.73
CA ILE A 49 -16.41 -10.09 0.54
C ILE A 49 -17.39 -8.91 0.59
N LYS A 50 -17.79 -8.44 1.78
CA LYS A 50 -18.71 -7.30 1.93
C LYS A 50 -18.10 -5.98 1.44
N TYR A 51 -16.77 -5.89 1.33
CA TYR A 51 -16.04 -4.71 0.87
C TYR A 51 -15.67 -4.75 -0.62
N MET A 52 -16.24 -5.69 -1.40
CA MET A 52 -15.98 -5.78 -2.84
C MET A 52 -16.57 -4.61 -3.66
N ASN A 53 -17.36 -3.75 -3.04
CA ASN A 53 -17.81 -2.47 -3.61
C ASN A 53 -16.75 -1.35 -3.48
N VAL A 54 -15.66 -1.55 -2.74
CA VAL A 54 -14.52 -0.62 -2.66
C VAL A 54 -13.67 -0.76 -3.91
N ALA A 55 -13.27 0.37 -4.50
CA ALA A 55 -12.60 0.40 -5.80
C ALA A 55 -11.30 -0.41 -5.85
N SER A 56 -10.42 -0.27 -4.84
CA SER A 56 -9.16 -1.01 -4.75
C SER A 56 -9.41 -2.52 -4.68
N ASN A 57 -10.35 -2.97 -3.85
CA ASN A 57 -10.73 -4.38 -3.75
C ASN A 57 -11.27 -4.93 -5.08
N TYR A 58 -12.20 -4.20 -5.69
CA TYR A 58 -12.81 -4.61 -6.96
C TYR A 58 -11.75 -4.74 -8.06
N VAL A 59 -10.92 -3.72 -8.25
CA VAL A 59 -9.89 -3.69 -9.30
C VAL A 59 -8.84 -4.77 -9.05
N SER A 60 -8.28 -4.87 -7.85
CA SER A 60 -7.26 -5.86 -7.51
C SER A 60 -7.75 -7.28 -7.76
N ASN A 61 -8.97 -7.61 -7.32
CA ASN A 61 -9.55 -8.93 -7.52
C ASN A 61 -9.88 -9.22 -8.99
N ARG A 62 -10.44 -8.24 -9.72
CA ARG A 62 -10.85 -8.41 -11.11
C ARG A 62 -9.67 -8.58 -12.07
N TYR A 63 -8.53 -7.96 -11.76
CA TYR A 63 -7.36 -7.91 -12.66
C TYR A 63 -6.12 -8.60 -12.10
N ASP A 64 -6.21 -9.27 -10.96
CA ASP A 64 -5.09 -9.92 -10.27
C ASP A 64 -3.86 -9.00 -10.20
N CYS A 65 -4.05 -7.84 -9.60
CA CYS A 65 -3.04 -6.77 -9.59
C CYS A 65 -2.85 -6.15 -8.22
N LEU A 66 -1.65 -5.58 -8.02
CA LEU A 66 -1.39 -4.70 -6.90
C LEU A 66 -2.41 -3.55 -6.91
N GLY A 67 -3.13 -3.35 -5.81
CA GLY A 67 -4.04 -2.23 -5.67
C GLY A 67 -4.26 -1.85 -4.22
N LEU A 68 -4.12 -0.56 -3.96
CA LEU A 68 -4.05 0.04 -2.63
C LEU A 68 -4.96 1.28 -2.60
N THR A 69 -5.55 1.54 -1.44
CA THR A 69 -6.15 2.85 -1.12
C THR A 69 -5.08 3.72 -0.46
N LEU A 70 -4.76 4.89 -1.01
CA LEU A 70 -3.82 5.84 -0.40
C LEU A 70 -4.57 6.88 0.44
N GLU A 71 -4.33 6.88 1.75
CA GLU A 71 -4.98 7.79 2.70
C GLU A 71 -4.02 8.86 3.21
N MET A 72 -4.48 10.13 3.17
CA MET A 72 -3.76 11.30 3.66
C MET A 72 -4.48 11.91 4.88
N PRO A 73 -3.75 12.36 5.92
CA PRO A 73 -4.39 12.95 7.09
C PRO A 73 -4.90 14.37 6.79
N PHE A 74 -6.11 14.68 7.26
CA PHE A 74 -6.57 16.08 7.37
C PHE A 74 -5.82 16.87 8.45
N LYS A 75 -5.29 16.17 9.47
CA LYS A 75 -4.50 16.76 10.56
C LYS A 75 -3.03 16.84 10.14
N ASP A 76 -2.24 15.87 10.61
CA ASP A 76 -0.82 15.75 10.32
C ASP A 76 -0.42 14.28 10.35
N THR A 77 0.76 13.97 9.83
CA THR A 77 1.37 12.65 9.97
C THR A 77 2.00 12.51 11.35
N VAL A 78 1.93 11.31 11.92
CA VAL A 78 2.54 11.01 13.22
C VAL A 78 4.07 11.00 13.14
N ASN A 79 4.63 10.38 12.11
CA ASN A 79 6.08 10.12 12.01
C ASN A 79 6.90 11.34 11.56
N ASN A 80 6.27 12.33 10.93
CA ASN A 80 6.91 13.53 10.40
C ASN A 80 6.02 14.75 10.62
N SER A 81 5.72 15.06 11.87
CA SER A 81 4.81 16.16 12.22
C SER A 81 5.46 17.53 12.01
N ASP A 82 4.65 18.47 11.52
CA ASP A 82 4.96 19.90 11.44
C ASP A 82 3.91 20.65 12.28
N PRO A 83 4.22 21.02 13.54
CA PRO A 83 3.24 21.62 14.45
C PRO A 83 2.76 23.01 14.00
N LEU A 84 3.44 23.66 13.05
CA LEU A 84 3.06 24.98 12.54
C LEU A 84 2.13 24.89 11.33
N LYS A 85 2.34 23.88 10.47
CA LYS A 85 1.66 23.80 9.17
C LYS A 85 0.81 22.54 8.97
N GLY A 86 1.03 21.50 9.76
CA GLY A 86 0.38 20.21 9.62
C GLY A 86 0.69 19.51 8.29
N PHE A 87 -0.21 18.61 7.89
CA PHE A 87 -0.22 18.09 6.53
C PHE A 87 -0.93 19.08 5.60
N GLY A 88 -0.42 19.24 4.38
CA GLY A 88 -0.98 20.23 3.45
C GLY A 88 -0.58 20.00 2.00
N PRO A 89 -0.99 20.90 1.08
CA PRO A 89 -0.85 20.70 -0.36
C PRO A 89 0.59 20.45 -0.83
N GLY A 90 1.56 21.12 -0.22
CA GLY A 90 2.98 20.90 -0.53
C GLY A 90 3.46 19.49 -0.19
N ARG A 91 2.96 18.90 0.91
CA ARG A 91 3.25 17.53 1.31
C ARG A 91 2.50 16.51 0.47
N ALA A 92 1.23 16.77 0.17
CA ALA A 92 0.47 15.95 -0.78
C ALA A 92 1.14 15.90 -2.17
N LYS A 93 1.65 17.04 -2.67
CA LYS A 93 2.41 17.08 -3.93
C LYS A 93 3.72 16.28 -3.86
N ARG A 94 4.44 16.37 -2.73
CA ARG A 94 5.64 15.55 -2.52
C ARG A 94 5.29 14.06 -2.48
N LEU A 95 4.22 13.69 -1.78
CA LEU A 95 3.69 12.34 -1.72
C LEU A 95 3.44 11.78 -3.13
N GLY A 96 2.67 12.51 -3.94
CA GLY A 96 2.39 12.14 -5.33
C GLY A 96 3.63 12.10 -6.24
N ARG A 97 4.69 12.87 -5.95
CA ARG A 97 5.97 12.75 -6.67
C ARG A 97 6.72 11.48 -6.25
N THR A 98 6.82 11.23 -4.96
CA THR A 98 7.62 10.13 -4.40
C THR A 98 7.02 8.75 -4.66
N VAL A 99 5.73 8.64 -4.98
CA VAL A 99 5.11 7.35 -5.35
C VAL A 99 5.70 6.75 -6.63
N LEU A 100 6.32 7.57 -7.49
CA LEU A 100 6.96 7.09 -8.71
C LEU A 100 8.18 6.21 -8.42
N GLU A 101 8.89 6.45 -7.32
CA GLU A 101 10.07 5.67 -6.91
C GLU A 101 9.72 4.19 -6.67
N PRO A 102 8.78 3.83 -5.76
CA PRO A 102 8.38 2.44 -5.59
C PRO A 102 7.71 1.86 -6.84
N LEU A 103 7.01 2.64 -7.67
CA LEU A 103 6.45 2.13 -8.93
C LEU A 103 7.55 1.71 -9.92
N VAL A 104 8.62 2.50 -10.04
CA VAL A 104 9.78 2.17 -10.87
C VAL A 104 10.54 0.98 -10.29
N GLU A 105 10.74 0.92 -8.98
CA GLU A 105 11.41 -0.23 -8.36
C GLU A 105 10.59 -1.52 -8.49
N MET A 106 9.26 -1.43 -8.41
CA MET A 106 8.36 -2.59 -8.46
C MET A 106 8.02 -3.06 -9.86
N HIS A 107 8.19 -2.23 -10.91
CA HIS A 107 7.75 -2.54 -12.26
C HIS A 107 8.18 -3.92 -12.81
N PRO A 108 9.39 -4.47 -12.51
CA PRO A 108 9.80 -5.78 -13.02
C PRO A 108 8.98 -6.92 -12.41
N TYR A 109 8.44 -6.71 -11.20
CA TYR A 109 7.79 -7.73 -10.38
C TYR A 109 6.26 -7.73 -10.52
N LEU A 110 5.64 -6.62 -10.92
CA LEU A 110 4.17 -6.47 -10.97
C LEU A 110 3.45 -7.55 -11.80
N ARG A 111 4.16 -8.11 -12.79
CA ARG A 111 3.70 -9.18 -13.69
C ARG A 111 4.75 -10.28 -13.87
N ALA A 112 5.75 -10.35 -12.99
CA ALA A 112 6.72 -11.44 -13.04
C ALA A 112 6.02 -12.79 -12.82
N THR A 113 6.53 -13.81 -13.51
CA THR A 113 6.06 -15.19 -13.39
C THR A 113 6.92 -15.97 -12.40
N GLY A 114 6.41 -17.09 -11.91
CA GLY A 114 7.09 -17.88 -10.89
C GLY A 114 7.05 -17.22 -9.50
N GLU A 115 7.87 -17.71 -8.59
CA GLU A 115 7.87 -17.32 -7.18
C GLU A 115 8.93 -16.24 -6.89
N PHE A 116 8.99 -15.20 -7.72
CA PHE A 116 9.97 -14.10 -7.59
C PHE A 116 9.98 -13.45 -6.19
N TRP A 117 8.86 -13.51 -5.48
CA TRP A 117 8.72 -12.98 -4.12
C TRP A 117 9.57 -13.74 -3.10
N LYS A 118 10.11 -14.92 -3.43
CA LYS A 118 11.09 -15.62 -2.57
C LYS A 118 12.44 -14.91 -2.54
N ASP A 119 12.71 -14.04 -3.50
CA ASP A 119 13.94 -13.26 -3.58
C ASP A 119 13.82 -11.90 -2.86
N PHE A 120 12.61 -11.53 -2.39
CA PHE A 120 12.39 -10.34 -1.58
C PHE A 120 13.03 -10.51 -0.20
N GLY A 121 13.79 -9.50 0.23
CA GLY A 121 14.44 -9.50 1.55
C GLY A 121 13.47 -9.19 2.68
N CYS A 122 13.93 -9.19 3.94
CA CYS A 122 13.06 -8.80 5.06
C CYS A 122 12.68 -7.30 5.06
N GLU A 123 13.39 -6.50 4.26
CA GLU A 123 13.14 -5.09 4.04
C GLU A 123 12.18 -4.83 2.87
N ASP A 124 11.77 -5.89 2.16
CA ASP A 124 10.76 -5.90 1.10
C ASP A 124 9.44 -6.47 1.65
#